data_AF-A0A562VFR7-F1
#
_entry.id   AF-A0A562VFR7-F1
#
_cell.length_a   1.000
_cell.length_b   1.000
_cell.length_c   1.000
_cell.angle_alpha   90.00
_cell.angle_beta   90.00
_cell.angle_gamma   90.00
#
_symmetry.space_group_name_H-M   'P 1'
#
loop_
_entity.id
_entity.type
_entity.pdbx_description
1 polymer ?
#
loop_
_entity_poly.entity_id
_entity_poly.type
_entity_poly.pdbx_seq_one_letter_code
_entity_poly.pdbx_strand_id
1 'polypeptide(L)'
;MIRLQIQSDTQENALDLIRSAISAEAARLELGLKTTERHIRAFEERYHTTSAAFLGNMAAEDLEGGDAEYVAWAGELNLRQRISVQLETLKAIQYAA
;
A
#
# COMPACT_ATOMS: atom_id res chain seq x y z
N MET A 1 -18.07 -13.41 -3.48
CA MET A 1 -17.36 -13.56 -4.77
C MET A 1 -17.89 -12.50 -5.72
N ILE A 2 -17.02 -11.69 -6.32
CA ILE A 2 -17.40 -10.71 -7.34
C ILE A 2 -16.90 -11.24 -8.69
N ARG A 3 -17.74 -11.13 -9.73
CA ARG A 3 -17.36 -11.46 -11.11
C ARG A 3 -17.41 -10.18 -11.94
N LEU A 4 -16.30 -9.87 -12.61
CA LEU A 4 -16.21 -8.76 -13.55
C LEU A 4 -16.30 -9.31 -14.98
N GLN A 5 -17.04 -8.64 -15.85
CA GLN A 5 -17.12 -8.95 -17.28
C GLN A 5 -16.58 -7.77 -18.07
N ILE A 6 -15.73 -8.06 -19.06
CA ILE A 6 -15.10 -7.08 -19.93
C ILE A 6 -15.60 -7.37 -21.34
N GLN A 7 -16.22 -6.37 -21.95
CA GLN A 7 -16.74 -6.43 -23.32
C GLN A 7 -16.04 -5.36 -24.14
N SER A 8 -15.65 -5.70 -25.38
CA SER A 8 -15.01 -4.78 -26.32
C SER A 8 -15.55 -5.05 -27.72
N ASP A 9 -15.86 -3.98 -28.45
CA ASP A 9 -16.32 -4.05 -29.84
C ASP A 9 -15.14 -4.23 -30.83
N THR A 10 -13.91 -4.09 -30.35
CA THR A 10 -12.67 -4.35 -31.11
C THR A 10 -12.12 -5.73 -30.76
N GLN A 11 -11.74 -6.50 -31.79
CA GLN A 11 -11.28 -7.90 -31.65
C GLN A 11 -9.89 -8.06 -31.01
N GLU A 12 -9.09 -7.00 -30.90
CA GLU A 12 -7.70 -7.14 -30.46
C GLU A 12 -7.51 -6.93 -28.96
N ASN A 13 -7.11 -8.01 -28.29
CA ASN A 13 -6.31 -8.09 -27.06
C ASN A 13 -6.77 -7.26 -25.85
N ALA A 14 -8.04 -6.87 -25.75
CA ALA A 14 -8.59 -6.16 -24.58
C ALA A 14 -8.32 -6.91 -23.26
N LEU A 15 -8.37 -8.24 -23.29
CA LEU A 15 -8.07 -9.08 -22.13
C LEU A 15 -6.60 -8.97 -21.70
N ASP A 16 -5.66 -9.00 -22.66
CA ASP A 16 -4.23 -8.89 -22.39
C ASP A 16 -3.84 -7.49 -21.89
N LEU A 17 -4.47 -6.45 -22.45
CA LEU A 17 -4.30 -5.07 -21.98
C LEU A 17 -4.73 -4.93 -20.52
N ILE A 18 -5.86 -5.52 -20.14
CA ILE A 18 -6.35 -5.46 -18.75
C ILE A 18 -5.47 -6.29 -17.82
N ARG A 19 -5.04 -7.49 -18.22
CA ARG A 19 -4.06 -8.30 -17.46
C ARG A 19 -2.77 -7.53 -17.22
N SER A 20 -2.27 -6.85 -18.26
CA SER A 20 -1.07 -6.01 -18.18
C SER A 20 -1.27 -4.83 -17.24
N ALA A 21 -2.42 -4.13 -17.32
CA ALA A 21 -2.74 -3.01 -16.43
C ALA A 21 -2.82 -3.42 -14.95
N ILE A 22 -3.46 -4.56 -14.65
CA ILE A 22 -3.54 -5.13 -13.29
C ILE A 22 -2.13 -5.49 -12.79
N SER A 23 -1.33 -6.15 -13.62
CA SER A 23 0.05 -6.53 -13.28
C SER A 23 0.93 -5.30 -13.00
N ALA A 24 0.79 -4.27 -13.82
CA ALA A 24 1.52 -3.02 -13.66
C ALA A 24 1.11 -2.27 -12.38
N GLU A 25 -0.17 -2.30 -12.01
CA GLU A 25 -0.64 -1.72 -10.75
C GLU A 25 -0.10 -2.49 -9.54
N ALA A 26 -0.14 -3.82 -9.58
CA ALA A 26 0.45 -4.63 -8.51
C ALA A 26 1.95 -4.32 -8.32
N ALA A 27 2.71 -4.21 -9.41
CA ALA A 27 4.14 -3.84 -9.34
C ALA A 27 4.36 -2.43 -8.77
N ARG A 28 3.51 -1.45 -9.11
CA ARG A 28 3.56 -0.10 -8.52
C ARG A 28 3.28 -0.12 -7.02
N LEU A 29 2.25 -0.86 -6.60
CA LEU A 29 1.90 -1.02 -5.18
C LEU A 29 3.02 -1.71 -4.40
N GLU A 30 3.70 -2.71 -4.97
CA GLU A 30 4.87 -3.34 -4.35
C GLU A 30 6.04 -2.37 -4.14
N LEU A 31 6.31 -1.50 -5.11
CA LEU A 31 7.33 -0.47 -4.95
C LEU A 31 6.94 0.58 -3.89
N GLY A 32 5.67 0.97 -3.87
CA GLY A 32 5.10 1.85 -2.86
C GLY A 32 5.23 1.26 -1.45
N LEU A 33 4.90 -0.02 -1.29
CA LEU A 33 5.01 -0.74 -0.03
C LEU A 33 6.44 -0.73 0.51
N LYS A 34 7.42 -1.08 -0.33
CA LYS A 34 8.85 -1.05 0.05
C LYS A 34 9.32 0.34 0.47
N THR A 35 8.79 1.38 -0.17
CA THR A 35 9.15 2.78 0.14
C THR A 35 8.60 3.20 1.49
N THR A 36 7.31 2.95 1.73
CA THR A 36 6.66 3.22 3.00
C THR A 36 7.28 2.41 4.14
N GLU A 37 7.61 1.14 3.93
CA GLU A 37 8.30 0.31 4.93
C GLU A 37 9.67 0.88 5.31
N ARG A 38 10.41 1.46 4.35
CA ARG A 38 11.68 2.14 4.62
C ARG A 38 11.47 3.41 5.45
N HIS A 39 10.44 4.21 5.15
CA HIS A 39 10.14 5.41 5.95
C HIS A 39 9.72 5.05 7.38
N ILE A 40 8.85 4.04 7.53
CA ILE A 40 8.46 3.53 8.85
C ILE A 40 9.69 3.10 9.64
N ARG A 41 10.59 2.31 9.02
CA ARG A 41 11.81 1.85 9.69
C ARG A 41 12.69 3.01 10.14
N ALA A 42 12.80 4.06 9.33
CA ALA A 42 13.59 5.24 9.72
C ALA A 42 13.04 5.91 10.99
N PHE A 43 11.72 5.97 11.17
CA PHE A 43 11.11 6.44 12.42
C PHE A 43 11.35 5.47 13.58
N GLU A 44 11.15 4.16 13.37
CA GLU A 44 11.39 3.14 14.39
C GLU A 44 12.84 3.14 14.90
N GLU A 45 13.79 3.30 13.99
CA GLU A 45 15.22 3.41 14.31
C GLU A 45 15.55 4.71 15.04
N ARG A 46 14.98 5.84 14.62
CA ARG A 46 15.21 7.16 15.26
C ARG A 46 14.70 7.20 16.70
N TYR A 47 13.50 6.70 16.94
CA TYR A 47 12.85 6.73 18.25
C TYR A 47 13.07 5.48 19.08
N HIS A 48 13.84 4.51 18.57
CA HIS A 48 14.12 3.23 19.21
C HIS A 48 12.85 2.52 19.72
N THR A 49 11.76 2.59 18.96
CA THR A 49 10.45 2.06 19.31
C THR A 49 9.78 1.42 18.12
N THR A 50 8.79 0.57 18.36
CA THR A 50 8.01 -0.05 17.28
C THR A 50 6.85 0.83 16.88
N SER A 51 6.40 0.71 15.63
CA SER A 51 5.19 1.39 15.16
C SER A 51 3.92 1.08 15.97
N ALA A 52 3.85 -0.13 16.55
CA ALA A 52 2.75 -0.51 17.43
C ALA A 52 2.80 0.23 18.77
N ALA A 53 3.99 0.38 19.36
CA ALA A 53 4.18 1.14 20.59
C ALA A 53 3.98 2.64 20.35
N PHE A 54 4.46 3.17 19.21
CA PHE A 54 4.19 4.53 18.77
C PHE A 54 2.69 4.85 18.74
N LEU A 55 1.89 4.05 18.03
CA LEU A 55 0.43 4.27 17.94
C LEU A 55 -0.31 4.10 19.26
N GLY A 56 0.19 3.24 20.16
CA GLY A 56 -0.49 2.92 21.42
C GLY A 56 -0.13 3.85 22.57
N ASN A 57 1.10 4.37 22.61
CA ASN A 57 1.69 4.91 23.82
C ASN A 57 2.39 6.26 23.65
N MET A 58 2.52 6.79 22.43
CA MET A 58 3.19 8.06 22.18
C MET A 58 2.21 9.13 21.68
N ALA A 59 2.51 10.37 22.02
CA ALA A 59 1.85 11.58 21.54
C ALA A 59 2.80 12.40 20.63
N ALA A 60 2.28 13.47 20.03
CA ALA A 60 3.07 14.34 19.16
C ALA A 60 4.23 15.01 19.93
N GLU A 61 4.00 15.34 21.21
CA GLU A 61 4.98 15.95 22.11
C GLU A 61 6.18 15.05 22.42
N ASP A 62 6.05 13.74 22.19
CA ASP A 62 7.16 12.78 22.34
C ASP A 62 8.10 12.77 21.11
N LEU A 63 7.74 13.47 20.03
CA LEU A 63 8.50 13.52 18.78
C LEU A 63 9.20 14.88 18.62
N GLU A 64 10.44 14.87 18.13
CA GLU A 64 11.21 16.10 17.89
C GLU A 64 10.51 17.05 16.89
N GLY A 65 9.86 16.49 15.87
CA GLY A 65 9.08 17.23 14.88
C GLY A 65 7.62 17.46 15.25
N GLY A 66 7.20 17.11 16.47
CA GLY A 66 5.85 17.36 16.98
C GLY A 66 4.75 16.75 16.09
N ASP A 67 3.66 17.51 15.93
CA ASP A 67 2.48 17.10 15.15
C ASP A 67 2.82 16.71 13.71
N ALA A 68 3.73 17.44 13.07
CA ALA A 68 4.08 17.19 11.67
C ALA A 68 4.70 15.80 11.49
N GLU A 69 5.57 15.40 12.43
CA GLU A 69 6.20 14.09 12.41
C GLU A 69 5.23 12.99 12.82
N TYR A 70 4.37 13.26 13.81
CA TYR A 70 3.34 12.31 14.24
C TYR A 70 2.42 11.95 13.08
N VAL A 71 1.91 12.97 12.38
CA VAL A 71 1.03 12.80 11.21
C VAL A 71 1.76 12.08 10.08
N ALA A 72 3.04 12.38 9.86
CA ALA A 72 3.84 11.70 8.84
C ALA A 72 3.97 10.20 9.15
N TRP A 73 4.38 9.82 10.36
CA TRP A 73 4.56 8.42 10.73
C TRP A 73 3.24 7.66 10.74
N ALA A 74 2.19 8.20 11.38
CA ALA A 74 0.86 7.59 11.35
C ALA A 74 0.32 7.48 9.92
N GLY A 75 0.61 8.47 9.07
CA GLY A 75 0.29 8.46 7.64
C GLY A 75 0.95 7.30 6.89
N GLU A 76 2.25 7.06 7.11
CA GLU A 76 2.97 5.94 6.50
C GLU A 76 2.39 4.59 6.96
N LEU A 77 2.02 4.45 8.24
CA LEU A 77 1.40 3.22 8.75
C LEU A 77 0.03 2.94 8.09
N ASN A 78 -0.79 3.98 7.94
CA ASN A 78 -2.06 3.88 7.24
C ASN A 78 -1.88 3.57 5.74
N LEU A 79 -0.88 4.19 5.11
CA LEU A 79 -0.56 3.96 3.71
C LEU A 79 -0.11 2.52 3.48
N ARG A 80 0.77 1.98 4.35
CA ARG A 80 1.20 0.58 4.33
C ARG A 80 0.00 -0.35 4.33
N GLN A 81 -0.90 -0.17 5.29
CA GLN A 81 -2.09 -1.01 5.43
C GLN A 81 -2.97 -0.97 4.17
N ARG A 82 -3.20 0.23 3.63
CA ARG A 82 -4.02 0.40 2.42
C ARG A 82 -3.38 -0.29 1.20
N ILE A 83 -2.08 -0.09 0.99
CA ILE A 83 -1.34 -0.71 -0.11
C ILE A 83 -1.38 -2.24 0.03
N SER A 84 -1.16 -2.79 1.22
CA SER A 84 -1.22 -4.24 1.45
C SER A 84 -2.58 -4.82 1.07
N VAL A 85 -3.68 -4.20 1.51
CA VAL A 85 -5.04 -4.68 1.17
C VAL A 85 -5.29 -4.64 -0.34
N GLN A 86 -4.88 -3.56 -1.01
CA GLN A 86 -5.04 -3.43 -2.47
C GLN A 86 -4.20 -4.47 -3.21
N LEU A 87 -2.95 -4.67 -2.80
CA LEU A 87 -2.04 -5.63 -3.42
C LEU A 87 -2.55 -7.07 -3.28
N GLU A 88 -3.02 -7.45 -2.09
CA GLU A 88 -3.64 -8.77 -1.86
C GLU A 88 -4.88 -8.96 -2.73
N THR A 89 -5.70 -7.90 -2.88
CA THR A 89 -6.87 -7.94 -3.76
C THR A 89 -6.48 -8.19 -5.21
N LEU A 90 -5.47 -7.50 -5.73
CA LEU A 90 -5.01 -7.69 -7.11
C LEU A 90 -4.36 -9.06 -7.33
N LYS A 91 -3.59 -9.56 -6.36
CA LYS A 91 -2.95 -10.89 -6.42
C LYS A 91 -3.95 -12.04 -6.39
N ALA A 92 -5.09 -11.84 -5.74
CA ALA A 92 -6.16 -12.84 -5.68
C ALA A 92 -7.03 -12.88 -6.95
N ILE A 93 -6.86 -11.98 -7.91
CA ILE A 93 -7.64 -11.97 -9.15
C ILE A 93 -7.33 -13.23 -9.97
N GLN A 94 -8.40 -13.98 -10.26
CA GLN A 94 -8.38 -15.08 -11.20
C GLN A 94 -9.06 -14.64 -12.49
N TYR A 95 -8.47 -14.97 -13.62
CA TYR A 95 -9.02 -14.65 -14.91
C TYR A 95 -9.80 -15.84 -15.45
N ALA A 96 -11.06 -15.62 -15.83
CA ALA A 96 -11.84 -16.63 -16.52
C ALA A 96 -11.23 -16.93 -17.89
N ALA A 97 -11.23 -18.21 -18.27
CA ALA A 97 -10.91 -18.68 -19.62
C ALA A 97 -12.06 -18.40 -20.58
#